data_AF-A0A9D5JFS9-F1
#
_entry.id   AF-A0A9D5JFS9-F1
#
_cell.length_a   1.000
_cell.length_b   1.000
_cell.length_c   1.000
_cell.angle_alpha   90.00
_cell.angle_beta   90.00
_cell.angle_gamma   90.00
#
_symmetry.space_group_name_H-M   'P 1'
#
loop_
_entity.id
_entity.type
_entity.pdbx_description
1 polymer ?
#
loop_
_entity_poly.entity_id
_entity_poly.type
_entity_poly.pdbx_seq_one_letter_code
_entity_poly.pdbx_strand_id
1 'polypeptide(L)'
;MRIAFNEIWNFLNLLDTKEKGWTYALQAGKTVIEQITTETMLSLKKDEHYDTELLPSIFTFREILWQPDVFNEAGMSLPSLRILEAYCKEVTVELEEKGGELNKVYAHLLRGLGKCSGKAVANLDKERVEVKKVLGDFRTCAFPIVKFFVYHPMNRRDYFIDAVNRLNYAVKIMLTQFYGRYTELDEPYWVVSFNKPDPASKKLVQEVKEQ
;
A
#
# COMPACT_ATOMS: atom_id res chain seq x y z
N MET A 1 -4.11 -15.49 -11.22
CA MET A 1 -3.74 -14.53 -12.29
C MET A 1 -3.11 -13.30 -11.66
N ARG A 2 -2.09 -12.69 -12.27
CA ARG A 2 -1.55 -11.39 -11.84
C ARG A 2 -2.15 -10.28 -12.71
N ILE A 3 -2.58 -9.18 -12.09
CA ILE A 3 -3.11 -7.99 -12.75
C ILE A 3 -2.30 -6.79 -12.29
N ALA A 4 -1.93 -5.89 -13.22
CA ALA A 4 -1.23 -4.67 -12.88
C ALA A 4 -2.08 -3.80 -11.93
N PHE A 5 -1.41 -3.05 -11.05
CA PHE A 5 -2.09 -2.30 -9.99
C PHE A 5 -3.26 -1.43 -10.47
N ASN A 6 -3.03 -0.64 -11.52
CA ASN A 6 -4.01 0.30 -12.05
C ASN A 6 -5.10 -0.36 -12.92
N GLU A 7 -4.88 -1.58 -13.39
CA GLU A 7 -5.79 -2.29 -14.28
C GLU A 7 -6.88 -3.06 -13.52
N ILE A 8 -6.70 -3.27 -12.21
CA ILE A 8 -7.66 -4.01 -11.39
C ILE A 8 -9.06 -3.40 -11.44
N TRP A 9 -9.17 -2.08 -11.55
CA TRP A 9 -10.45 -1.40 -11.58
C TRP A 9 -11.23 -1.66 -12.86
N ASN A 10 -10.50 -1.85 -13.97
CA ASN A 10 -11.07 -2.26 -15.26
C ASN A 10 -11.48 -3.72 -15.21
N PHE A 11 -10.64 -4.58 -14.63
CA PHE A 11 -10.99 -5.99 -14.41
C PHE A 11 -12.26 -6.14 -13.58
N LEU A 12 -12.41 -5.40 -12.49
CA LEU A 12 -13.64 -5.40 -11.67
C LEU A 12 -14.87 -4.93 -12.43
N ASN A 13 -14.72 -4.06 -13.44
CA ASN A 13 -15.85 -3.64 -14.29
C ASN A 13 -16.29 -4.75 -15.27
N LEU A 14 -15.41 -5.70 -15.60
CA LEU A 14 -15.69 -6.80 -16.53
C LEU A 14 -16.32 -8.02 -15.85
N LEU A 15 -16.20 -8.14 -14.53
CA LEU A 15 -16.81 -9.22 -13.78
C LEU A 15 -18.33 -9.02 -13.66
N ASP A 16 -19.09 -10.08 -13.96
CA ASP A 16 -20.50 -10.13 -13.56
C ASP A 16 -20.55 -10.22 -12.04
N THR A 17 -21.12 -9.20 -11.39
CA THR A 17 -21.16 -9.06 -9.92
C THR A 17 -21.94 -10.19 -9.24
N LYS A 18 -22.63 -11.04 -10.00
CA LYS A 18 -23.33 -12.24 -9.51
C LYS A 18 -22.42 -13.46 -9.34
N GLU A 19 -21.23 -13.48 -9.94
CA GLU A 19 -20.33 -14.63 -9.88
C GLU A 19 -19.58 -14.68 -8.55
N LYS A 20 -19.89 -15.69 -7.73
CA LYS A 20 -19.21 -15.95 -6.45
C LYS A 20 -17.99 -16.82 -6.67
N GLY A 21 -16.94 -16.62 -5.86
CA GLY A 21 -15.72 -17.44 -5.90
C GLY A 21 -14.43 -16.68 -6.22
N TRP A 22 -14.54 -15.38 -6.54
CA TRP A 22 -13.40 -14.50 -6.76
C TRP A 22 -12.77 -14.03 -5.43
N THR A 23 -11.45 -14.18 -5.34
CA THR A 23 -10.62 -13.72 -4.22
C THR A 23 -9.43 -12.94 -4.74
N TYR A 24 -9.08 -11.87 -4.02
CA TYR A 24 -8.01 -10.95 -4.40
C TYR A 24 -6.94 -10.93 -3.32
N ALA A 25 -5.70 -10.71 -3.74
CA ALA A 25 -4.60 -10.37 -2.84
C ALA A 25 -3.82 -9.19 -3.41
N LEU A 26 -3.50 -8.22 -2.56
CA LEU A 26 -2.64 -7.09 -2.91
C LEU A 26 -1.21 -7.44 -2.53
N GLN A 27 -0.31 -7.44 -3.50
CA GLN A 27 1.13 -7.45 -3.27
C GLN A 27 1.64 -6.01 -3.36
N ALA A 28 2.14 -5.46 -2.25
CA ALA A 28 2.82 -4.18 -2.20
C ALA A 28 4.22 -4.36 -1.61
N GLY A 29 5.19 -4.72 -2.46
CA GLY A 29 6.55 -5.06 -2.04
C GLY A 29 6.54 -6.29 -1.13
N LYS A 30 6.99 -6.15 0.13
CA LYS A 30 6.95 -7.23 1.14
C LYS A 30 5.63 -7.30 1.89
N THR A 31 4.74 -6.33 1.72
CA THR A 31 3.42 -6.32 2.36
C THR A 31 2.43 -7.04 1.47
N VAL A 32 1.87 -8.14 1.98
CA VAL A 32 0.85 -8.93 1.28
C VAL A 32 -0.44 -8.88 2.06
N ILE A 33 -1.54 -8.55 1.40
CA ILE A 33 -2.89 -8.61 1.96
C ILE A 33 -3.64 -9.65 1.17
N GLU A 34 -3.98 -10.76 1.81
CA GLU A 34 -4.65 -11.88 1.17
C GLU A 34 -6.15 -11.89 1.50
N GLN A 35 -6.89 -12.75 0.80
CA GLN A 35 -8.30 -13.04 1.08
C GLN A 35 -9.23 -11.81 0.99
N ILE A 36 -8.87 -10.82 0.19
CA ILE A 36 -9.73 -9.67 -0.07
C ILE A 36 -10.91 -10.16 -0.92
N THR A 37 -12.13 -9.86 -0.46
CA THR A 37 -13.36 -10.30 -1.14
C THR A 37 -13.73 -9.36 -2.29
N THR A 38 -14.61 -9.81 -3.19
CA THR A 38 -15.17 -8.95 -4.25
C THR A 38 -15.91 -7.74 -3.66
N GLU A 39 -16.64 -7.93 -2.56
CA GLU A 39 -17.33 -6.84 -1.85
C GLU A 39 -16.32 -5.80 -1.35
N THR A 40 -15.26 -6.23 -0.67
CA THR A 40 -14.19 -5.33 -0.21
C THR A 40 -13.54 -4.59 -1.36
N MET A 41 -13.28 -5.24 -2.50
CA MET A 41 -12.72 -4.57 -3.69
C MET A 41 -13.65 -3.50 -4.28
N LEU A 42 -14.95 -3.78 -4.32
CA LEU A 42 -15.95 -2.82 -4.80
C LEU A 42 -16.06 -1.63 -3.84
N SER A 43 -16.04 -1.89 -2.54
CA SER A 43 -16.01 -0.84 -1.52
C SER A 43 -14.73 -0.01 -1.61
N LEU A 44 -13.56 -0.63 -1.85
CA LEU A 44 -12.28 0.07 -1.99
C LEU A 44 -12.30 1.02 -3.20
N LYS A 45 -12.94 0.60 -4.29
CA LYS A 45 -13.09 1.40 -5.51
C LYS A 45 -13.94 2.67 -5.30
N LYS A 46 -14.89 2.62 -4.36
CA LYS A 46 -15.90 3.65 -4.13
C LYS A 46 -16.04 3.98 -2.65
N ASP A 47 -14.92 4.06 -1.94
CA ASP A 47 -14.93 4.30 -0.51
C ASP A 47 -15.33 5.75 -0.21
N GLU A 48 -16.63 5.97 0.02
CA GLU A 48 -17.18 7.29 0.34
C GLU A 48 -16.64 7.87 1.65
N HIS A 49 -16.07 7.02 2.52
CA HIS A 49 -15.50 7.43 3.80
C HIS A 49 -13.97 7.48 3.76
N TYR A 50 -13.38 7.38 2.56
CA TYR A 50 -11.94 7.47 2.39
C TYR A 50 -11.42 8.81 2.92
N ASP A 51 -10.48 8.73 3.85
CA ASP A 51 -9.81 9.91 4.37
C ASP A 51 -8.89 10.50 3.29
N THR A 52 -9.37 11.57 2.64
CA THR A 52 -8.61 12.25 1.59
C THR A 52 -7.34 12.92 2.11
N GLU A 53 -7.22 13.13 3.42
CA GLU A 53 -6.04 13.73 4.07
C GLU A 53 -4.96 12.69 4.41
N LEU A 54 -5.24 11.39 4.27
CA LEU A 54 -4.26 10.31 4.47
C LEU A 54 -3.08 10.44 3.50
N LEU A 55 -3.36 10.72 2.23
CA LEU A 55 -2.31 10.91 1.21
C LEU A 55 -1.43 12.14 1.52
N PRO A 56 -1.97 13.36 1.73
CA PRO A 56 -1.19 14.49 2.21
C PRO A 56 -0.36 14.18 3.45
N SER A 57 -0.94 13.49 4.43
CA SER A 57 -0.27 13.13 5.69
C SER A 57 0.96 12.25 5.46
N ILE A 58 0.87 11.21 4.62
CA ILE A 58 2.02 10.38 4.21
C ILE A 58 3.05 11.24 3.44
N PHE A 59 2.57 12.18 2.62
CA PHE A 59 3.43 13.04 1.79
C PHE A 59 4.13 14.16 2.55
N THR A 60 3.77 14.42 3.81
CA THR A 60 4.50 15.36 4.67
C THR A 60 5.94 14.93 4.92
N PHE A 61 6.23 13.62 4.89
CA PHE A 61 7.56 13.04 5.09
C PHE A 61 8.43 13.05 3.83
N ARG A 62 8.36 14.16 3.08
CA ARG A 62 8.95 14.26 1.74
C ARG A 62 10.47 14.14 1.73
N GLU A 63 11.13 14.57 2.78
CA GLU A 63 12.58 14.58 2.87
C GLU A 63 13.14 13.15 2.95
N ILE A 64 12.41 12.21 3.58
CA ILE A 64 12.83 10.80 3.67
C ILE A 64 12.27 9.95 2.52
N LEU A 65 11.04 10.20 2.07
CA LEU A 65 10.40 9.40 1.01
C LEU A 65 10.78 9.85 -0.41
N TRP A 66 10.89 11.17 -0.65
CA TRP A 66 10.84 11.74 -2.00
C TRP A 66 12.02 12.61 -2.41
N GLN A 67 12.80 13.12 -1.46
CA GLN A 67 13.94 13.99 -1.74
C GLN A 67 15.24 13.28 -1.36
N PRO A 68 15.86 12.58 -2.32
CA PRO A 68 17.17 12.05 -2.10
C PRO A 68 18.17 13.20 -1.90
N ASP A 69 19.18 13.00 -1.07
CA ASP A 69 20.23 13.98 -0.72
C ASP A 69 19.89 15.11 0.28
N VAL A 70 18.73 15.11 0.94
CA VAL A 70 18.50 16.04 2.07
C VAL A 70 19.28 15.64 3.32
N PHE A 71 19.48 14.33 3.51
CA PHE A 71 20.11 13.77 4.71
C PHE A 71 21.40 13.04 4.37
N ASN A 72 22.53 13.68 4.71
CA ASN A 72 23.86 13.10 4.57
C ASN A 72 24.34 12.42 5.86
N GLU A 73 23.70 12.71 6.98
CA GLU A 73 24.03 12.19 8.30
C GLU A 73 22.82 11.48 8.92
N ALA A 74 23.08 10.39 9.65
CA ALA A 74 22.02 9.58 10.28
C ALA A 74 21.12 10.43 11.18
N GLY A 75 21.74 11.30 11.99
CA GLY A 75 21.04 12.18 12.94
C GLY A 75 20.01 13.12 12.31
N MET A 76 20.16 13.47 11.03
CA MET A 76 19.19 14.32 10.33
C MET A 76 17.96 13.54 9.84
N SER A 77 18.14 12.26 9.48
CA SER A 77 17.07 11.41 8.96
C SER A 77 16.26 10.67 10.03
N LEU A 78 16.89 10.36 11.17
CA LEU A 78 16.30 9.59 12.26
C LEU A 78 15.00 10.22 12.82
N PRO A 79 14.90 11.54 13.06
CA PRO A 79 13.67 12.14 13.56
C PRO A 79 12.48 11.91 12.62
N SER A 80 12.63 12.18 11.33
CA SER A 80 11.55 12.00 10.35
C SER A 80 11.13 10.54 10.21
N LEU A 81 12.08 9.60 10.23
CA LEU A 81 11.76 8.16 10.18
C LEU A 81 10.99 7.69 11.41
N ARG A 82 11.38 8.16 12.61
CA ARG A 82 10.69 7.84 13.87
C ARG A 82 9.29 8.45 13.93
N ILE A 83 9.11 9.68 13.44
CA ILE A 83 7.78 10.31 13.37
C ILE A 83 6.89 9.54 12.38
N LEU A 84 7.40 9.17 11.19
CA LEU A 84 6.63 8.38 10.23
C LEU A 84 6.25 7.00 10.80
N GLU A 85 7.17 6.33 11.52
CA GLU A 85 6.89 5.07 12.20
C GLU A 85 5.79 5.23 13.26
N ALA A 86 5.88 6.25 14.12
CA ALA A 86 4.90 6.55 15.15
C ALA A 86 3.53 6.86 14.52
N TYR A 87 3.49 7.72 13.51
CA TYR A 87 2.28 8.05 12.76
C TYR A 87 1.62 6.79 12.17
N CYS A 88 2.40 5.94 11.49
CA CYS A 88 1.87 4.69 10.93
C CYS A 88 1.29 3.80 12.01
N LYS A 89 1.92 3.73 13.19
CA LYS A 89 1.44 2.94 14.32
C LYS A 89 0.13 3.49 14.89
N GLU A 90 0.06 4.80 15.13
CA GLU A 90 -1.13 5.47 15.67
C GLU A 90 -2.33 5.30 14.74
N VAL A 91 -2.19 5.65 13.46
CA VAL A 91 -3.30 5.54 12.49
C VAL A 91 -3.70 4.08 12.25
N THR A 92 -2.77 3.14 12.30
CA THR A 92 -3.11 1.70 12.22
C THR A 92 -4.03 1.30 13.38
N VAL A 93 -3.74 1.74 14.60
CA VAL A 93 -4.59 1.46 15.78
C VAL A 93 -5.97 2.07 15.60
N GLU A 94 -6.06 3.34 15.19
CA GLU A 94 -7.34 4.01 14.96
C GLU A 94 -8.20 3.30 13.91
N LEU A 95 -7.59 2.83 12.81
CA LEU A 95 -8.30 2.09 11.76
C LEU A 95 -8.77 0.72 12.25
N GLU A 96 -7.96 0.03 13.06
CA GLU A 96 -8.34 -1.25 13.66
C GLU A 96 -9.50 -1.10 14.65
N GLU A 97 -9.50 -0.03 15.46
CA GLU A 97 -10.58 0.29 16.39
C GLU A 97 -11.89 0.66 15.67
N LYS A 98 -11.81 1.39 14.56
CA LYS A 98 -12.97 1.66 13.68
C LYS A 98 -13.55 0.37 13.07
N GLY A 99 -12.73 -0.66 12.91
CA GLY A 99 -13.13 -1.96 12.36
C GLY A 99 -13.53 -1.91 10.88
N GLY A 100 -13.99 -3.05 10.35
CA GLY A 100 -14.39 -3.18 8.94
C GLY A 100 -13.27 -3.60 7.99
N GLU A 101 -13.64 -4.25 6.89
CA GLU A 101 -12.68 -4.88 5.97
C GLU A 101 -11.80 -3.87 5.22
N LEU A 102 -12.31 -2.69 4.89
CA LEU A 102 -11.51 -1.64 4.25
C LEU A 102 -10.43 -1.08 5.18
N ASN A 103 -10.81 -0.78 6.43
CA ASN A 103 -9.86 -0.27 7.41
C ASN A 103 -8.77 -1.30 7.70
N LYS A 104 -9.07 -2.61 7.66
CA LYS A 104 -8.05 -3.66 7.73
C LYS A 104 -7.05 -3.59 6.58
N VAL A 105 -7.49 -3.30 5.35
CA VAL A 105 -6.59 -3.12 4.20
C VAL A 105 -5.65 -1.93 4.44
N TYR A 106 -6.19 -0.77 4.79
CA TYR A 106 -5.40 0.43 5.04
C TYR A 106 -4.44 0.26 6.22
N ALA A 107 -4.91 -0.32 7.34
CA ALA A 107 -4.12 -0.64 8.51
C ALA A 107 -2.95 -1.59 8.16
N HIS A 108 -3.18 -2.60 7.33
CA HIS A 108 -2.12 -3.52 6.94
C HIS A 108 -1.03 -2.85 6.08
N LEU A 109 -1.43 -1.93 5.18
CA LEU A 109 -0.49 -1.12 4.40
C LEU A 109 0.33 -0.17 5.27
N LEU A 110 -0.33 0.58 6.16
CA LEU A 110 0.35 1.50 7.08
C LEU A 110 1.28 0.77 8.03
N ARG A 111 0.90 -0.40 8.54
CA ARG A 111 1.77 -1.27 9.31
C ARG A 111 3.00 -1.71 8.50
N GLY A 112 2.81 -2.03 7.22
CA GLY A 112 3.91 -2.32 6.28
C GLY A 112 4.88 -1.14 6.13
N LEU A 113 4.34 0.07 5.95
CA LEU A 113 5.13 1.30 5.86
C LEU A 113 5.90 1.57 7.16
N GLY A 114 5.24 1.46 8.31
CA GLY A 114 5.86 1.57 9.62
C GLY A 114 7.00 0.57 9.83
N LYS A 115 6.84 -0.68 9.38
CA LYS A 115 7.92 -1.68 9.40
C LYS A 115 9.11 -1.29 8.52
N CYS A 116 8.87 -0.71 7.34
CA CYS A 116 9.96 -0.18 6.51
C CYS A 116 10.71 0.93 7.26
N SER A 117 10.01 1.86 7.89
CA SER A 117 10.59 2.95 8.69
C SER A 117 11.39 2.43 9.88
N GLY A 118 10.81 1.55 10.70
CA GLY A 118 11.49 0.97 11.87
C GLY A 118 12.74 0.18 11.50
N LYS A 119 12.72 -0.53 10.36
CA LYS A 119 13.93 -1.20 9.83
C LYS A 119 15.02 -0.20 9.46
N ALA A 120 14.66 0.94 8.88
CA ALA A 120 15.60 2.01 8.54
C ALA A 120 16.20 2.64 9.80
N VAL A 121 15.38 2.94 10.81
CA VAL A 121 15.82 3.44 12.12
C VAL A 121 16.81 2.48 12.76
N ALA A 122 16.44 1.19 12.88
CA ALA A 122 17.30 0.17 13.47
C ALA A 122 18.62 -0.03 12.72
N ASN A 123 18.66 0.25 11.41
CA ASN A 123 19.90 0.22 10.64
C ASN A 123 20.74 1.47 10.82
N LEU A 124 20.14 2.66 10.92
CA LEU A 124 20.85 3.93 11.14
C LEU A 124 21.40 4.08 12.56
N ASP A 125 20.80 3.41 13.55
CA ASP A 125 21.29 3.40 14.94
C ASP A 125 22.55 2.51 15.12
N LYS A 126 23.01 1.80 14.09
CA LYS A 126 24.25 1.01 14.12
C LYS A 126 25.48 1.89 13.85
N GLU A 127 26.66 1.47 14.32
CA GLU A 127 27.91 2.18 14.01
C GLU A 127 28.35 1.98 12.55
N ARG A 128 28.94 3.03 11.94
CA ARG A 128 29.54 3.02 10.59
C ARG A 128 28.60 2.60 9.46
N VAL A 129 27.46 3.27 9.37
CA VAL A 129 26.40 2.95 8.39
C VAL A 129 26.45 3.90 7.20
N GLU A 130 26.28 3.35 6.00
CA GLU A 130 26.06 4.14 4.79
C GLU A 130 24.62 4.66 4.76
N VAL A 131 24.41 5.89 5.27
CA VAL A 131 23.09 6.55 5.35
C VAL A 131 22.35 6.50 4.01
N LYS A 132 23.04 6.80 2.90
CA LYS A 132 22.48 6.77 1.55
C LYS A 132 21.91 5.40 1.18
N LYS A 133 22.60 4.32 1.52
CA LYS A 133 22.15 2.95 1.26
C LYS A 133 20.91 2.60 2.08
N VAL A 134 20.91 2.93 3.38
CA VAL A 134 19.76 2.66 4.25
C VAL A 134 18.51 3.42 3.80
N LEU A 135 18.66 4.69 3.43
CA LEU A 135 17.56 5.48 2.90
C LEU A 135 17.10 5.00 1.52
N GLY A 136 18.00 4.48 0.68
CA GLY A 136 17.66 3.78 -0.56
C GLY A 136 16.79 2.54 -0.31
N ASP A 137 17.24 1.65 0.57
CA ASP A 137 16.50 0.42 0.95
C ASP A 137 15.12 0.74 1.54
N PHE A 138 15.04 1.80 2.36
CA PHE A 138 13.78 2.30 2.90
C PHE A 138 12.82 2.72 1.79
N ARG A 139 13.28 3.55 0.84
CA ARG A 139 12.45 4.03 -0.27
C ARG A 139 11.97 2.88 -1.14
N THR A 140 12.84 1.93 -1.47
CA THR A 140 12.46 0.72 -2.22
C THR A 140 11.39 -0.09 -1.48
N CYS A 141 11.53 -0.25 -0.16
CA CYS A 141 10.54 -0.94 0.68
C CYS A 141 9.18 -0.21 0.71
N ALA A 142 9.21 1.11 0.87
CA ALA A 142 8.03 1.95 1.02
C ALA A 142 7.30 2.22 -0.30
N PHE A 143 8.02 2.25 -1.42
CA PHE A 143 7.54 2.66 -2.74
C PHE A 143 6.21 2.00 -3.16
N PRO A 144 6.06 0.65 -3.17
CA PRO A 144 4.81 0.02 -3.59
C PRO A 144 3.64 0.33 -2.67
N ILE A 145 3.90 0.51 -1.37
CA ILE A 145 2.86 0.85 -0.38
C ILE A 145 2.38 2.27 -0.61
N VAL A 146 3.30 3.22 -0.81
CA VAL A 146 2.88 4.60 -1.07
C VAL A 146 2.20 4.71 -2.43
N LYS A 147 2.67 3.98 -3.44
CA LYS A 147 2.02 3.97 -4.75
C LYS A 147 0.55 3.54 -4.66
N PHE A 148 0.22 2.61 -3.76
CA PHE A 148 -1.18 2.30 -3.47
C PHE A 148 -1.97 3.55 -3.05
N PHE A 149 -1.47 4.28 -2.07
CA PHE A 149 -2.15 5.48 -1.55
C PHE A 149 -2.22 6.59 -2.59
N VAL A 150 -1.20 6.77 -3.43
CA VAL A 150 -1.21 7.78 -4.51
C VAL A 150 -2.30 7.48 -5.52
N TYR A 151 -2.41 6.24 -5.99
CA TYR A 151 -3.35 5.86 -7.05
C TYR A 151 -4.68 5.35 -6.50
N HIS A 152 -5.00 5.65 -5.23
CA HIS A 152 -6.29 5.34 -4.66
C HIS A 152 -7.41 6.08 -5.43
N PRO A 153 -8.49 5.40 -5.87
CA PRO A 153 -9.49 5.98 -6.77
C PRO A 153 -10.30 7.12 -6.14
N MET A 154 -10.34 7.19 -4.81
CA MET A 154 -11.06 8.22 -4.05
C MET A 154 -10.22 9.45 -3.71
N ASN A 155 -8.96 9.53 -4.15
CA ASN A 155 -8.15 10.73 -3.94
C ASN A 155 -8.75 11.93 -4.67
N ARG A 156 -8.71 13.09 -4.01
CA ARG A 156 -8.98 14.35 -4.68
C ARG A 156 -7.97 14.57 -5.81
N ARG A 157 -8.45 15.15 -6.92
CA ARG A 157 -7.66 15.32 -8.15
C ARG A 157 -6.41 16.17 -7.94
N ASP A 158 -6.50 17.23 -7.15
CA ASP A 158 -5.38 18.11 -6.82
C ASP A 158 -4.31 17.39 -5.99
N TYR A 159 -4.71 16.65 -4.94
CA TYR A 159 -3.78 15.83 -4.15
C TYR A 159 -3.11 14.73 -4.99
N PHE A 160 -3.88 14.07 -5.86
CA PHE A 160 -3.33 13.07 -6.77
C PHE A 160 -2.26 13.67 -7.69
N ILE A 161 -2.55 14.80 -8.34
CA ILE A 161 -1.60 15.43 -9.28
C ILE A 161 -0.32 15.86 -8.56
N ASP A 162 -0.42 16.49 -7.38
CA ASP A 162 0.75 16.87 -6.58
C ASP A 162 1.57 15.64 -6.17
N ALA A 163 0.91 14.59 -5.69
CA ALA A 163 1.56 13.35 -5.27
C ALA A 163 2.28 12.65 -6.44
N VAL A 164 1.67 12.57 -7.62
CA VAL A 164 2.29 12.00 -8.83
C VAL A 164 3.50 12.83 -9.27
N ASN A 165 3.42 14.16 -9.24
CA ASN A 165 4.54 15.02 -9.60
C ASN A 165 5.73 14.80 -8.67
N ARG A 166 5.47 14.70 -7.36
CA ARG A 166 6.49 14.42 -6.34
C ARG A 166 7.08 13.01 -6.49
N LEU A 167 6.25 12.01 -6.77
CA LEU A 167 6.68 10.65 -7.02
C LEU A 167 7.60 10.58 -8.25
N ASN A 168 7.22 11.24 -9.35
CA ASN A 168 8.02 11.30 -10.57
C ASN A 168 9.38 11.97 -10.32
N TYR A 169 9.39 13.06 -9.54
CA TYR A 169 10.64 13.71 -9.13
C TYR A 169 11.50 12.75 -8.30
N ALA A 170 10.94 12.08 -7.29
CA ALA A 170 11.65 11.13 -6.45
C ALA A 170 12.27 9.97 -7.25
N VAL A 171 11.50 9.39 -8.17
CA VAL A 171 11.97 8.34 -9.08
C VAL A 171 13.12 8.84 -9.93
N LYS A 172 12.97 10.01 -10.57
CA LYS A 172 14.04 10.61 -11.39
C LYS A 172 15.33 10.73 -10.59
N ILE A 173 15.25 11.23 -9.35
CA ILE A 173 16.43 11.43 -8.52
C ILE A 173 17.04 10.09 -8.06
N MET A 174 16.23 9.09 -7.67
CA MET A 174 16.76 7.76 -7.32
C MET A 174 17.55 7.13 -8.47
N LEU A 175 17.06 7.27 -9.70
CA LEU A 175 17.74 6.76 -10.89
C LEU A 175 19.05 7.51 -11.19
N THR A 176 19.08 8.83 -11.04
CA THR A 176 20.22 9.64 -11.44
C THR A 176 21.30 9.79 -10.36
N GLN A 177 20.93 9.84 -9.08
CA GLN A 177 21.85 10.11 -7.98
C GLN A 177 22.27 8.87 -7.19
N PHE A 178 21.43 7.84 -7.14
CA PHE A 178 21.70 6.62 -6.36
C PHE A 178 22.15 5.45 -7.23
N TYR A 179 22.37 5.69 -8.53
CA TYR A 179 22.62 4.66 -9.55
C TYR A 179 21.59 3.51 -9.52
N GLY A 180 20.41 3.77 -8.94
CA GLY A 180 19.34 2.80 -8.84
C GLY A 180 18.81 2.49 -10.23
N ARG A 181 18.33 1.26 -10.42
CA ARG A 181 17.64 0.89 -11.65
C ARG A 181 16.14 1.03 -11.43
N TYR A 182 15.41 1.48 -12.45
CA TYR A 182 13.94 1.54 -12.36
C TYR A 182 13.33 0.17 -12.04
N THR A 183 14.02 -0.90 -12.46
CA THR A 183 13.70 -2.30 -12.15
C THR A 183 13.81 -2.67 -10.67
N GLU A 184 14.39 -1.82 -9.82
CA GLU A 184 14.51 -2.06 -8.37
C GLU A 184 13.31 -1.51 -7.59
N LEU A 185 12.45 -0.72 -8.24
CA LEU A 185 11.20 -0.26 -7.65
C LEU A 185 10.09 -1.25 -8.01
N ASP A 186 9.79 -2.13 -7.06
CA ASP A 186 8.72 -3.11 -7.23
C ASP A 186 7.37 -2.39 -7.37
N GLU A 187 6.72 -2.59 -8.51
CA GLU A 187 5.35 -2.16 -8.73
C GLU A 187 4.40 -3.01 -7.89
N PRO A 188 3.43 -2.40 -7.17
CA PRO A 188 2.38 -3.19 -6.56
C PRO A 188 1.58 -3.91 -7.64
N TYR A 189 0.97 -5.03 -7.31
CA TYR A 189 0.11 -5.77 -8.23
C TYR A 189 -0.94 -6.57 -7.47
N TRP A 190 -1.98 -6.98 -8.20
CA TRP A 190 -3.05 -7.80 -7.67
C TRP A 190 -2.87 -9.25 -8.11
N VAL A 191 -3.07 -10.18 -7.19
CA VAL A 191 -3.28 -11.59 -7.49
C VAL A 191 -4.77 -11.86 -7.39
N VAL A 192 -5.34 -12.36 -8.48
CA VAL A 192 -6.75 -12.72 -8.58
C VAL A 192 -6.86 -14.23 -8.74
N SER A 193 -7.70 -14.84 -7.92
CA SER A 193 -7.99 -16.27 -7.93
C SER A 193 -9.48 -16.49 -8.01
N PHE A 194 -9.90 -17.53 -8.73
CA PHE A 194 -11.30 -17.95 -8.81
C PHE A 194 -11.41 -19.40 -8.38
N ASN A 195 -12.16 -19.64 -7.32
CA ASN A 195 -12.55 -20.97 -6.90
C ASN A 195 -14.03 -21.15 -7.19
N LYS A 196 -14.34 -22.02 -8.16
CA LYS A 196 -15.73 -22.33 -8.51
C LYS A 196 -16.44 -22.84 -7.26
N PRO A 197 -17.54 -22.22 -6.80
CA PRO A 197 -18.25 -22.67 -5.62
C PRO A 197 -18.72 -24.11 -5.83
N ASP A 198 -18.47 -24.98 -4.85
CA ASP A 198 -18.80 -26.39 -4.94
C ASP A 198 -20.34 -26.58 -5.09
N PRO A 199 -20.83 -27.20 -6.18
CA PRO A 199 -22.25 -27.42 -6.40
C PRO A 199 -22.94 -28.24 -5.29
N ALA A 200 -22.20 -28.97 -4.46
CA ALA A 200 -22.74 -29.76 -3.35
C ALA A 200 -23.36 -28.91 -2.21
N SER A 201 -22.95 -27.65 -2.06
CA SER A 201 -23.45 -26.74 -1.00
C SER A 201 -24.90 -26.27 -1.20
N LYS A 202 -25.47 -26.45 -2.41
CA LYS A 202 -26.87 -26.10 -2.70
C LYS A 202 -27.89 -27.17 -2.28
N LYS A 203 -27.48 -28.44 -2.14
CA LYS A 203 -28.42 -29.53 -1.80
C LYS A 203 -28.82 -29.51 -0.32
N LEU A 204 -27.89 -29.17 0.57
CA LEU A 204 -28.15 -29.15 2.02
C LEU A 204 -29.13 -28.05 2.47
N VAL A 205 -29.30 -26.96 1.72
CA VAL A 205 -30.22 -25.87 2.08
C VAL A 205 -31.65 -26.13 1.59
N GLN A 206 -31.83 -26.98 0.57
CA GLN A 206 -33.16 -27.38 0.11
C GLN A 206 -33.76 -28.50 0.98
N GLU A 207 -32.96 -29.45 1.46
CA GLU A 207 -33.47 -30.53 2.32
C GLU A 207 -33.89 -30.07 3.74
N VAL A 208 -33.33 -28.96 4.25
CA VAL A 208 -33.72 -28.41 5.58
C VAL A 208 -34.98 -27.53 5.51
N LYS A 209 -35.44 -27.12 4.31
CA LYS A 209 -36.68 -26.34 4.14
C LYS A 209 -37.91 -27.19 3.79
N GLU A 210 -37.74 -28.50 3.59
CA GLU A 210 -38.81 -29.45 3.26
C GLU A 210 -39.07 -30.50 4.37
N GLN A 211 -38.54 -30.28 5.58
CA GLN A 211 -38.92 -31.01 6.81
C GLN A 211 -39.58 -30.06 7.81
#